data_AF-A0A8J9YLP4-F1
#
_entry.id   AF-A0A8J9YLP4-F1
#
_cell.length_a   1.000
_cell.length_b   1.000
_cell.length_c   1.000
_cell.angle_alpha   90.00
_cell.angle_beta   90.00
_cell.angle_gamma   90.00
#
_symmetry.space_group_name_H-M   'P 1'
#
loop_
_entity.id
_entity.type
_entity.pdbx_description
1 polymer ?
#
loop_
_entity_poly.entity_id
_entity_poly.type
_entity_poly.pdbx_seq_one_letter_code
_entity_poly.pdbx_strand_id
1 'polypeptide(L)'
;MDGGRTDSSFLFLGERGQTENDTDKSTESLLLGNSKVTEKRGYQRSARAEARFMTKKNASAILECWSLCPFRWKRNRFKCAYCEDNFTECSELRSHVRLCSTQHSVKDIYSKFKEMSLINVDITEAICRICAMPFQDVTDMKHHVINHGYDVDSSYPDGVLPFCLDKESWSTTFVRLAEKGT
;
A
#
# COMPACT_ATOMS: atom_id res chain seq x y z
N MET A 1 16.29 -27.02 -57.15
CA MET A 1 15.09 -26.88 -58.01
C MET A 1 14.05 -26.21 -57.15
N ASP A 2 14.18 -24.89 -57.03
CA ASP A 2 13.38 -23.90 -57.78
C ASP A 2 12.17 -23.52 -56.93
N GLY A 3 12.10 -22.30 -56.40
CA GLY A 3 11.56 -21.13 -57.10
C GLY A 3 10.14 -20.90 -56.54
N GLY A 4 9.67 -19.75 -56.09
CA GLY A 4 9.99 -18.37 -56.40
C GLY A 4 8.68 -17.68 -56.80
N ARG A 5 8.20 -16.72 -55.98
CA ARG A 5 7.25 -15.60 -56.28
C ARG A 5 5.83 -16.02 -56.75
N THR A 6 4.75 -15.26 -56.52
CA THR A 6 4.42 -13.87 -56.92
C THR A 6 3.33 -13.33 -55.99
N ASP A 7 3.44 -12.14 -55.40
CA ASP A 7 3.24 -10.80 -55.97
C ASP A 7 1.79 -10.52 -56.40
N SER A 8 1.18 -9.52 -55.75
CA SER A 8 0.31 -8.58 -56.44
C SER A 8 0.34 -7.24 -55.69
N SER A 9 1.24 -6.36 -56.13
CA SER A 9 0.93 -5.05 -56.79
C SER A 9 -0.23 -4.21 -56.22
N PHE A 10 -0.19 -2.86 -56.13
CA PHE A 10 0.45 -1.84 -56.97
C PHE A 10 0.28 -0.49 -56.21
N LEU A 11 1.33 0.30 -55.95
CA LEU A 11 1.84 1.45 -56.74
C LEU A 11 1.14 2.81 -56.46
N PHE A 12 1.86 3.75 -55.81
CA PHE A 12 2.62 4.92 -56.38
C PHE A 12 1.76 6.21 -56.29
N LEU A 13 2.24 7.45 -56.13
CA LEU A 13 3.53 8.16 -56.24
C LEU A 13 3.61 9.19 -55.07
N GLY A 14 4.76 9.52 -54.46
CA GLY A 14 5.87 10.33 -55.01
C GLY A 14 5.71 11.81 -54.60
N GLU A 15 6.70 12.65 -54.26
CA GLU A 15 8.16 12.58 -54.37
C GLU A 15 8.84 13.72 -53.55
N ARG A 16 10.06 13.39 -53.07
CA ARG A 16 11.34 14.16 -53.08
C ARG A 16 11.54 15.47 -52.29
N GLY A 17 12.69 15.50 -51.60
CA GLY A 17 13.46 16.70 -51.29
C GLY A 17 14.63 16.45 -50.31
N GLN A 18 15.73 15.85 -50.79
CA GLN A 18 17.03 15.78 -50.07
C GLN A 18 17.75 17.14 -50.10
N THR A 19 18.64 17.40 -49.14
CA THR A 19 20.06 17.75 -49.41
C THR A 19 20.92 17.46 -48.19
N GLU A 20 22.10 16.89 -48.46
CA GLU A 20 23.19 16.54 -47.57
C GLU A 20 24.16 17.73 -47.40
N ASN A 21 24.92 17.79 -46.30
CA ASN A 21 26.39 17.85 -46.33
C ASN A 21 27.04 17.96 -44.93
N ASP A 22 28.14 17.21 -44.79
CA ASP A 22 29.10 17.15 -43.68
C ASP A 22 29.99 18.40 -43.57
N THR A 23 30.45 18.74 -42.35
CA THR A 23 31.88 19.04 -42.08
C THR A 23 32.19 19.16 -40.58
N ASP A 24 33.33 18.55 -40.20
CA ASP A 24 33.96 18.49 -38.89
C ASP A 24 34.81 19.76 -38.60
N LYS A 25 34.74 20.31 -37.38
CA LYS A 25 35.91 20.93 -36.70
C LYS A 25 35.64 21.31 -35.24
N SER A 26 36.51 20.82 -34.36
CA SER A 26 36.74 21.30 -32.99
C SER A 26 37.18 22.76 -32.92
N THR A 27 36.61 23.55 -32.00
CA THR A 27 37.33 24.57 -31.20
C THR A 27 36.51 24.99 -29.98
N GLU A 28 37.21 25.03 -28.85
CA GLU A 28 36.84 25.44 -27.49
C GLU A 28 36.40 26.92 -27.38
N SER A 29 35.34 27.22 -26.62
CA SER A 29 35.29 28.40 -25.74
C SER A 29 34.02 28.44 -24.88
N LEU A 30 34.24 28.54 -23.57
CA LEU A 30 33.28 28.77 -22.50
C LEU A 30 32.28 29.89 -22.79
N LEU A 31 30.97 29.64 -22.62
CA LEU A 31 30.01 30.65 -22.15
C LEU A 31 28.96 30.02 -21.23
N LEU A 32 28.95 30.52 -20.00
CA LEU A 32 27.88 30.38 -19.00
C LEU A 32 26.52 30.70 -19.63
N GLY A 33 25.63 29.71 -19.68
CA GLY A 33 24.23 29.88 -20.06
C GLY A 33 23.34 29.28 -18.98
N ASN A 34 22.84 30.13 -18.07
CA ASN A 34 21.93 29.76 -17.00
C ASN A 34 20.74 28.95 -17.55
N SER A 35 20.77 27.63 -17.34
CA SER A 35 19.58 26.81 -17.44
C SER A 35 18.65 27.23 -16.32
N LYS A 36 17.62 28.02 -16.67
CA LYS A 36 16.46 28.21 -15.80
C LYS A 36 15.82 26.84 -15.62
N VAL A 37 16.27 26.12 -14.59
CA VAL A 37 15.53 24.99 -14.03
C VAL A 37 14.23 25.60 -13.56
N THR A 38 13.20 25.45 -14.39
CA THR A 38 11.84 25.69 -13.95
C THR A 38 11.55 24.56 -12.96
N GLU A 39 11.75 24.84 -11.67
CA GLU A 39 11.20 23.99 -10.61
C GLU A 39 9.72 23.83 -10.91
N LYS A 40 9.35 22.65 -11.43
CA LYS A 40 7.96 22.25 -11.52
C LYS A 40 7.47 22.23 -10.08
N ARG A 41 6.72 23.28 -9.70
CA ARG A 41 6.09 23.42 -8.38
C ARG A 41 5.54 22.06 -7.99
N GLY A 42 6.18 21.44 -6.99
CA GLY A 42 5.88 20.07 -6.59
C GLY A 42 4.39 19.94 -6.35
N TYR A 43 3.78 18.88 -6.89
CA TYR A 43 2.36 18.61 -6.67
C TYR A 43 2.09 18.56 -5.16
N GLN A 44 1.39 19.57 -4.64
CA GLN A 44 0.95 19.60 -3.25
C GLN A 44 -0.36 18.84 -3.14
N ARG A 45 -0.37 17.77 -2.34
CA ARG A 45 -1.60 17.05 -2.01
C ARG A 45 -2.51 17.96 -1.21
N SER A 46 -3.82 17.87 -1.45
CA SER A 46 -4.80 18.50 -0.57
C SER A 46 -4.70 17.91 0.84
N ALA A 47 -5.09 18.67 1.87
CA ALA A 47 -5.08 18.17 3.26
C ALA A 47 -5.81 16.83 3.43
N ARG A 48 -6.92 16.63 2.71
CA ARG A 48 -7.67 15.36 2.70
C ARG A 48 -6.87 14.23 2.05
N ALA A 49 -6.21 14.50 0.92
CA ALA A 49 -5.39 13.51 0.24
C ALA A 49 -4.15 13.14 1.08
N GLU A 50 -3.58 14.11 1.80
CA GLU A 50 -2.46 13.90 2.69
C GLU A 50 -2.85 13.06 3.91
N ALA A 51 -3.94 13.41 4.59
CA ALA A 51 -4.46 12.62 5.70
C ALA A 51 -4.74 11.16 5.29
N ARG A 52 -5.30 10.95 4.08
CA ARG A 52 -5.51 9.61 3.50
C ARG A 52 -4.21 8.84 3.33
N PHE A 53 -3.19 9.50 2.80
CA PHE A 53 -1.91 8.90 2.55
C PHE A 53 -1.23 8.50 3.87
N MET A 54 -1.20 9.42 4.84
CA MET A 54 -0.56 9.17 6.14
C MET A 54 -1.28 8.09 6.95
N THR A 55 -2.62 8.07 6.97
CA THR A 55 -3.37 6.98 7.61
C THR A 55 -3.09 5.61 6.96
N LYS A 56 -2.96 5.55 5.63
CA LYS A 56 -2.57 4.29 4.96
C LYS A 56 -1.13 3.87 5.28
N LYS A 57 -0.22 4.85 5.35
CA LYS A 57 1.18 4.60 5.75
C LYS A 57 1.27 4.01 7.15
N ASN A 58 0.58 4.62 8.12
CA ASN A 58 0.49 4.11 9.49
C ASN A 58 -0.07 2.68 9.53
N ALA A 59 -1.17 2.43 8.83
CA ALA A 59 -1.77 1.10 8.78
C ALA A 59 -0.83 0.06 8.16
N SER A 60 -0.08 0.44 7.12
CA SER A 60 0.88 -0.46 6.48
C SER A 60 1.99 -0.86 7.45
N ALA A 61 2.58 0.10 8.15
CA ALA A 61 3.61 -0.16 9.15
C ALA A 61 3.12 -1.10 10.27
N ILE A 62 1.91 -0.85 10.78
CA ILE A 62 1.32 -1.69 11.83
C ILE A 62 1.07 -3.12 11.32
N LEU A 63 0.47 -3.27 10.12
CA LEU A 63 0.16 -4.57 9.51
C LEU A 63 1.42 -5.33 9.06
N GLU A 64 2.53 -4.65 8.82
CA GLU A 64 3.82 -5.28 8.49
C GLU A 64 4.52 -5.78 9.77
N CYS A 65 4.50 -4.99 10.84
CA CYS A 65 5.13 -5.33 12.12
C CYS A 65 4.40 -6.43 12.89
N TRP A 66 3.07 -6.42 12.91
CA TRP A 66 2.25 -7.34 13.70
C TRP A 66 1.60 -8.42 12.83
N SER A 67 1.45 -9.63 13.37
CA SER A 67 0.72 -10.74 12.73
C SER A 67 -0.80 -10.60 12.86
N LEU A 68 -1.31 -9.39 12.63
CA LEU A 68 -2.75 -9.10 12.69
C LEU A 68 -3.51 -9.88 11.62
N CYS A 69 -4.77 -10.17 11.91
CA CYS A 69 -5.67 -10.79 10.95
C CYS A 69 -6.64 -9.74 10.38
N PRO A 70 -6.30 -9.05 9.27
CA PRO A 70 -7.19 -8.07 8.66
C PRO A 70 -8.37 -8.73 7.97
N PHE A 71 -9.57 -8.21 8.24
CA PHE A 71 -10.81 -8.79 7.77
C PHE A 71 -11.85 -7.74 7.37
N ARG A 72 -12.89 -8.20 6.69
CA ARG A 72 -14.13 -7.46 6.46
C ARG A 72 -15.28 -8.27 7.03
N TRP A 73 -16.35 -7.61 7.40
CA TRP A 73 -17.57 -8.28 7.84
C TRP A 73 -18.70 -7.94 6.91
N LYS A 74 -19.39 -8.97 6.40
CA LYS A 74 -20.62 -8.77 5.64
C LYS A 74 -21.56 -9.96 5.85
N ARG A 75 -22.83 -9.70 6.16
CA ARG A 75 -23.89 -10.72 6.29
C ARG A 75 -23.50 -11.89 7.21
N ASN A 76 -23.02 -11.57 8.41
CA ASN A 76 -22.62 -12.55 9.42
C ASN A 76 -21.49 -13.51 8.99
N ARG A 77 -20.65 -13.08 8.05
CA ARG A 77 -19.46 -13.81 7.62
C ARG A 77 -18.25 -12.88 7.64
N PHE A 78 -17.12 -13.45 8.02
CA PHE A 78 -15.83 -12.80 7.87
C PHE A 78 -15.35 -12.98 6.44
N LYS A 79 -14.71 -11.94 5.89
CA LYS A 79 -13.98 -12.03 4.63
C LYS A 79 -12.53 -11.68 4.84
N CYS A 80 -11.62 -12.47 4.29
CA CYS A 80 -10.20 -12.14 4.28
C CYS A 80 -9.97 -10.80 3.57
N ALA A 81 -9.25 -9.86 4.19
CA ALA A 81 -8.99 -8.57 3.57
C ALA A 81 -8.04 -8.65 2.35
N TYR A 82 -7.18 -9.68 2.30
CA TYR A 82 -6.22 -9.90 1.21
C TYR A 82 -6.85 -10.51 -0.03
N CYS A 83 -7.61 -11.61 0.07
CA CYS A 83 -8.17 -12.34 -1.09
C CYS A 83 -9.70 -12.18 -1.26
N GLU A 84 -10.43 -11.80 -0.21
CA GLU A 84 -11.91 -11.76 -0.12
C GLU A 84 -12.66 -13.09 0.03
N ASP A 85 -11.96 -14.19 0.32
CA ASP A 85 -12.56 -15.47 0.71
C ASP A 85 -13.40 -15.33 2.00
N ASN A 86 -14.42 -16.18 2.15
CA ASN A 86 -15.42 -16.05 3.21
C ASN A 86 -15.29 -17.16 4.24
N PHE A 87 -15.44 -16.80 5.51
CA PHE A 87 -15.31 -17.68 6.67
C PHE A 87 -16.48 -17.43 7.63
N THR A 88 -16.91 -18.47 8.33
CA THR A 88 -17.91 -18.36 9.42
C THR A 88 -17.21 -18.34 10.78
N GLU A 89 -16.12 -19.09 10.92
CA GLU A 89 -15.34 -19.18 12.15
C GLU A 89 -14.10 -18.30 12.13
N CYS A 90 -13.82 -17.64 13.25
CA CYS A 90 -12.66 -16.76 13.41
C CYS A 90 -11.34 -17.55 13.32
N SER A 91 -11.30 -18.77 13.84
CA SER A 91 -10.12 -19.65 13.81
C SER A 91 -9.72 -20.07 12.38
N GLU A 92 -10.71 -20.34 11.52
CA GLU A 92 -10.49 -20.63 10.10
C GLU A 92 -9.95 -19.40 9.36
N LEU A 93 -10.56 -18.25 9.60
CA LEU A 93 -10.10 -16.98 9.05
C LEU A 93 -8.65 -16.69 9.46
N ARG A 94 -8.31 -16.80 10.75
CA ARG A 94 -6.95 -16.58 11.26
C ARG A 94 -5.95 -17.51 10.60
N SER A 95 -6.28 -18.80 10.49
CA SER A 95 -5.42 -19.80 9.84
C SER A 95 -5.19 -19.47 8.37
N HIS A 96 -6.25 -19.12 7.65
CA HIS A 96 -6.16 -18.68 6.26
C HIS A 96 -5.30 -17.42 6.11
N VAL A 97 -5.56 -16.38 6.91
CA VAL A 97 -4.88 -15.09 6.80
C VAL A 97 -3.38 -15.22 7.09
N ARG A 98 -2.97 -16.10 8.02
CA ARG A 98 -1.55 -16.40 8.26
C ARG A 98 -0.85 -16.84 6.97
N LEU A 99 -1.40 -17.80 6.23
CA LEU A 99 -0.83 -18.23 4.95
C LEU A 99 -0.99 -17.15 3.87
N CYS A 100 -2.17 -16.54 3.78
CA CYS A 100 -2.50 -15.53 2.78
C CYS A 100 -1.54 -14.34 2.85
N SER A 101 -1.15 -13.91 4.06
CA SER A 101 -0.21 -12.81 4.27
C SER A 101 1.21 -13.06 3.76
N THR A 102 1.57 -14.32 3.48
CA THR A 102 2.86 -14.67 2.84
C THR A 102 2.81 -14.61 1.31
N GLN A 103 1.61 -14.67 0.74
CA GLN A 103 1.36 -14.67 -0.71
C GLN A 103 0.89 -13.32 -1.22
N HIS A 104 0.42 -12.46 -0.30
CA HIS A 104 -0.15 -11.15 -0.58
C HIS A 104 0.60 -10.05 0.15
N SER A 105 0.49 -8.83 -0.38
CA SER A 105 1.02 -7.64 0.27
C SER A 105 -0.10 -6.81 0.89
N VAL A 106 0.24 -5.92 1.83
CA VAL A 106 -0.74 -4.98 2.40
C VAL A 106 -1.39 -4.09 1.32
N LYS A 107 -0.71 -3.89 0.18
CA LYS A 107 -1.27 -3.14 -0.97
C LYS A 107 -2.52 -3.79 -1.57
N ASP A 108 -2.62 -5.12 -1.50
CA ASP A 108 -3.77 -5.86 -2.01
C ASP A 108 -5.05 -5.50 -1.24
N ILE A 109 -4.92 -5.24 0.06
CA ILE A 109 -6.00 -4.72 0.90
C ILE A 109 -6.48 -3.37 0.32
N TYR A 110 -5.58 -2.40 0.11
CA TYR A 110 -5.98 -1.08 -0.36
C TYR A 110 -6.63 -1.05 -1.75
N SER A 111 -6.31 -2.01 -2.63
CA SER A 111 -6.95 -2.12 -3.94
C SER A 111 -8.46 -2.41 -3.85
N LYS A 112 -8.87 -3.09 -2.77
CA LYS A 112 -10.25 -3.54 -2.52
C LYS A 112 -11.04 -2.55 -1.64
N PHE A 113 -10.34 -1.66 -0.95
CA PHE A 113 -10.90 -0.67 -0.03
C PHE A 113 -11.05 0.67 -0.77
N LYS A 114 -12.18 0.83 -1.49
CA LYS A 114 -12.50 2.04 -2.27
C LYS A 114 -12.76 3.29 -1.40
N GLU A 115 -13.04 3.10 -0.11
CA GLU A 115 -13.32 4.17 0.85
C GLU A 115 -12.26 4.22 1.97
N MET A 116 -12.14 5.36 2.65
CA MET A 116 -11.23 5.57 3.80
C MET A 116 -11.69 4.82 5.06
N SER A 117 -12.15 3.59 4.95
CA SER A 117 -12.48 2.79 6.12
C SER A 117 -11.20 2.33 6.81
N LEU A 118 -11.15 2.47 8.14
CA LEU A 118 -10.17 1.76 8.95
C LEU A 118 -10.22 0.27 8.62
N ILE A 119 -9.06 -0.39 8.63
CA ILE A 119 -8.96 -1.82 8.39
C ILE A 119 -9.31 -2.55 9.68
N ASN A 120 -10.42 -3.28 9.72
CA ASN A 120 -10.72 -4.14 10.85
C ASN A 120 -9.64 -5.22 10.97
N VAL A 121 -9.07 -5.36 12.16
CA VAL A 121 -8.01 -6.33 12.44
C VAL A 121 -8.36 -7.12 13.68
N ASP A 122 -8.25 -8.43 13.60
CA ASP A 122 -8.30 -9.29 14.78
C ASP A 122 -6.91 -9.32 15.42
N ILE A 123 -6.86 -8.97 16.71
CA ILE A 123 -5.65 -8.88 17.56
C ILE A 123 -5.49 -10.08 18.49
N THR A 124 -6.44 -11.03 18.50
CA THR A 124 -6.54 -12.03 19.58
C THR A 124 -5.31 -12.92 19.75
N GLU A 125 -4.68 -13.34 18.65
CA GLU A 125 -3.45 -14.14 18.63
C GLU A 125 -2.29 -13.39 17.96
N ALA A 126 -2.34 -12.06 17.96
CA ALA A 126 -1.32 -11.28 17.30
C ALA A 126 0.02 -11.37 18.05
N ILE A 127 1.09 -11.57 17.30
CA ILE A 127 2.48 -11.50 17.76
C ILE A 127 3.24 -10.52 16.87
N CYS A 128 4.28 -9.90 17.39
CA CYS A 128 5.19 -9.11 16.58
C CYS A 128 5.98 -10.04 15.65
N ARG A 129 6.05 -9.72 14.35
CA ARG A 129 6.81 -10.49 13.37
C ARG A 129 8.33 -10.31 13.50
N ILE A 130 8.78 -9.30 14.25
CA ILE A 130 10.20 -8.97 14.39
C ILE A 130 10.79 -9.54 15.68
N CYS A 131 10.13 -9.32 16.83
CA CYS A 131 10.62 -9.79 18.13
C CYS A 131 9.80 -10.94 18.73
N ALA A 132 8.77 -11.44 18.03
CA ALA A 132 7.88 -12.50 18.51
C ALA A 132 7.11 -12.19 19.82
N MET A 133 7.14 -10.96 20.33
CA MET A 133 6.37 -10.59 21.52
C MET A 133 4.86 -10.66 21.25
N PRO A 134 4.06 -11.22 22.16
CA PRO A 134 2.62 -11.25 22.01
C PRO A 134 2.02 -9.85 22.16
N PHE A 135 0.94 -9.59 21.43
CA PHE A 135 0.17 -8.37 21.55
C PHE A 135 -0.53 -8.31 22.92
N GLN A 136 -0.45 -7.16 23.59
CA GLN A 136 -1.02 -6.99 24.94
C GLN A 136 -2.01 -5.82 25.01
N ASP A 137 -1.63 -4.66 24.47
CA ASP A 137 -2.46 -3.46 24.52
C ASP A 137 -2.44 -2.71 23.18
N VAL A 138 -3.61 -2.22 22.79
CA VAL A 138 -3.82 -1.32 21.65
C VAL A 138 -3.10 0.01 21.86
N THR A 139 -2.98 0.50 23.10
CA THR A 139 -2.28 1.76 23.38
C THR A 139 -0.78 1.68 23.03
N ASP A 140 -0.16 0.52 23.28
CA ASP A 140 1.26 0.27 23.02
C ASP A 140 1.55 -0.24 21.60
N MET A 141 0.53 -0.64 20.84
CA MET A 141 0.65 -1.18 19.48
C MET A 141 1.53 -0.29 18.59
N LYS A 142 1.26 1.02 18.57
CA LYS A 142 1.99 1.99 17.75
C LYS A 142 3.41 2.19 18.25
N HIS A 143 3.58 2.34 19.57
CA HIS A 143 4.89 2.59 20.16
C HIS A 143 5.85 1.43 19.90
N HIS A 144 5.35 0.19 20.00
CA HIS A 144 6.11 -1.01 19.66
C HIS A 144 6.58 -1.02 18.20
N VAL A 145 5.72 -0.61 17.26
CA VAL A 145 6.05 -0.50 15.83
C VAL A 145 7.17 0.52 15.60
N ILE A 146 7.10 1.68 16.26
CA ILE A 146 8.14 2.72 16.20
C ILE A 146 9.47 2.21 16.77
N ASN A 147 9.44 1.44 17.86
CA ASN A 147 10.65 0.86 18.46
C ASN A 147 11.37 -0.14 17.53
N HIS A 148 10.67 -0.69 16.54
CA HIS A 148 11.26 -1.49 15.47
C HIS A 148 11.75 -0.67 14.26
N GLY A 149 11.68 0.67 14.32
CA GLY A 149 12.20 1.57 13.30
C GLY A 149 11.21 1.89 12.17
N TYR A 150 9.94 1.50 12.28
CA TYR A 150 8.92 1.92 11.34
C TYR A 150 8.57 3.40 11.53
N ASP A 151 8.37 4.09 10.41
CA ASP A 151 7.92 5.48 10.39
C ASP A 151 6.39 5.56 10.49
N VAL A 152 5.91 5.85 11.71
CA VAL A 152 4.49 6.03 12.03
C VAL A 152 4.28 7.43 12.59
N ASP A 153 3.42 8.21 11.94
CA ASP A 153 3.11 9.57 12.38
C ASP A 153 1.93 9.55 13.35
N SER A 154 2.19 9.94 14.60
CA SER A 154 1.18 9.98 15.66
C SER A 154 0.13 11.07 15.49
N SER A 155 0.35 12.04 14.60
CA SER A 155 -0.59 13.11 14.25
C SER A 155 -1.76 12.61 13.38
N TYR A 156 -1.63 11.40 12.80
CA TYR A 156 -2.64 10.79 11.95
C TYR A 156 -3.18 9.50 12.56
N PRO A 157 -4.44 9.11 12.23
CA PRO A 157 -5.00 7.84 12.67
C PRO A 157 -4.15 6.63 12.26
N ASP A 158 -4.18 5.60 13.07
CA ASP A 158 -3.46 4.33 12.87
C ASP A 158 -3.91 3.62 11.59
N GLY A 159 -5.13 3.88 11.14
CA GLY A 159 -5.71 3.29 9.93
C GLY A 159 -6.16 1.83 10.11
N VAL A 160 -6.04 1.28 11.31
CA VAL A 160 -6.58 -0.02 11.71
C VAL A 160 -7.63 0.13 12.82
N LEU A 161 -8.54 -0.83 12.92
CA LEU A 161 -9.54 -0.92 13.98
C LEU A 161 -9.45 -2.30 14.67
N PRO A 162 -8.91 -2.38 15.89
CA PRO A 162 -8.71 -3.65 16.60
C PRO A 162 -9.99 -4.30 17.14
N PHE A 163 -10.05 -5.63 17.02
CA PHE A 163 -11.10 -6.49 17.57
C PHE A 163 -10.49 -7.72 18.25
N CYS A 164 -11.09 -8.16 19.36
CA CYS A 164 -10.87 -9.51 19.89
C CYS A 164 -12.02 -10.42 19.45
N LEU A 165 -11.74 -11.39 18.58
CA LEU A 165 -12.76 -12.25 17.97
C LEU A 165 -13.06 -13.56 18.73
N ASP A 166 -12.33 -13.88 19.80
CA ASP A 166 -12.54 -15.13 20.59
C ASP A 166 -13.37 -14.94 21.87
N LYS A 167 -13.69 -13.69 22.25
CA LYS A 167 -14.60 -13.45 23.36
C LYS A 167 -16.02 -13.55 22.80
N GLU A 168 -16.91 -14.28 23.48
CA GLU A 168 -18.35 -14.44 23.13
C GLU A 168 -19.11 -13.10 22.95
N SER A 169 -18.46 -11.97 23.23
CA SER A 169 -18.87 -10.64 22.81
C SER A 169 -17.82 -10.01 21.88
N TRP A 170 -18.23 -9.72 20.64
CA TRP A 170 -17.46 -8.91 19.69
C TRP A 170 -17.38 -7.46 20.20
N SER A 171 -16.42 -7.21 21.09
CA SER A 171 -16.09 -5.88 21.53
C SER A 171 -14.93 -5.35 20.67
N THR A 172 -15.16 -4.22 20.01
CA THR A 172 -14.03 -3.33 19.68
C THR A 172 -13.39 -2.98 21.02
N THR A 173 -12.06 -3.04 21.07
CA THR A 173 -11.30 -2.52 22.20
C THR A 173 -11.37 -0.99 22.12
N PHE A 174 -12.56 -0.43 22.35
CA PHE A 174 -12.68 0.98 22.65
C PHE A 174 -11.85 1.19 23.91
N VAL A 175 -10.78 1.96 23.76
CA VAL A 175 -10.15 2.65 24.86
C VAL A 175 -11.28 3.39 25.58
N ARG A 176 -11.75 2.83 26.71
CA ARG A 176 -12.43 3.63 27.71
C ARG A 176 -11.37 4.61 28.20
N LEU A 177 -11.34 5.81 27.63
CA LEU A 177 -10.89 6.98 28.38
C LEU A 177 -11.93 7.18 29.50
N ALA A 178 -11.80 6.39 30.57
CA ALA A 178 -12.50 6.61 31.82
C ALA A 178 -11.42 6.99 32.84
N GLU A 179 -11.30 8.30 33.01
CA GLU A 179 -11.00 8.97 34.29
C GLU A 179 -9.93 8.29 35.17
N LYS A 180 -8.67 8.70 35.01
CA LYS A 180 -7.74 8.68 36.14
C LYS A 180 -8.18 9.77 37.11
N GLY A 181 -9.13 9.43 37.97
CA GLY A 181 -9.45 10.14 39.20
C GLY A 181 -9.04 9.27 40.39
N THR A 182 -7.82 9.42 40.87
CA THR A 182 -7.47 9.54 42.30
C THR A 182 -6.00 9.96 42.43
#